data_AF-A0A3N8H321-F1
#
_entry.id   AF-A0A3N8H321-F1
#
_cell.length_a   1.000
_cell.length_b   1.000
_cell.length_c   1.000
_cell.angle_alpha   90.00
_cell.angle_beta   90.00
_cell.angle_gamma   90.00
#
_symmetry.space_group_name_H-M   'P 1'
#
loop_
_entity.id
_entity.type
_entity.pdbx_description
1 polymer ?
#
loop_
_entity_poly.entity_id
_entity_poly.type
_entity_poly.pdbx_seq_one_letter_code
_entity_poly.pdbx_strand_id
1 'polypeptide(L)'
;MSAYKWQFSSRFRRNAFGWRSDTPIQRIKEALSEIKAVARKEPVVAAEGAVLLLEKLSPALEQVDSSSGALGTAVNKAIETLVPIIAKADVDACVRQHWLERLWQALQDDEMPYIESLGEHWGELCVTPEIAARWVDDFLPLVEHVWGSQSSGHGFFKGTGACLASLYAAGRHEQLLALLERAPFKWWYYRQWGVKALGAMGKKAEAIRYAERSRGLNDPGWQIAETCEALLLSSGMAEDAYRRYAIEANQGTTNLATFRAIAKKYPNIPPEQILRDLVASTPGAEGKWFAAAKDAGLFDVAIELVTRSPTDPRTLARAARDFAELQPGFAVAAGLASLRWISLGHGYEITGTDVLDAYSAVLKAASTEGMDIRQVKTQIRDLLASTPAGNQFMKTVLAHHLAV
;
A
#
# COMPACT_ATOMS: atom_id res chain seq x y z
N MET A 1 35.73 25.00 13.41
CA MET A 1 34.38 25.47 13.02
C MET A 1 33.42 24.95 14.07
N SER A 2 32.53 25.78 14.61
CA SER A 2 31.53 25.31 15.58
C SER A 2 30.57 24.34 14.88
N ALA A 3 30.42 23.13 15.43
CA ALA A 3 29.44 22.16 14.92
C ALA A 3 28.05 22.81 14.84
N TYR A 4 27.34 22.59 13.73
CA TYR A 4 25.98 23.09 13.56
C TYR A 4 25.09 22.60 14.72
N LYS A 5 24.37 23.51 15.38
CA LYS A 5 23.56 23.19 16.55
C LYS A 5 22.15 22.77 16.13
N TRP A 6 21.95 21.47 15.97
CA TRP A 6 20.65 20.87 15.67
C TRP A 6 19.64 21.04 16.81
N GLN A 7 18.48 21.63 16.51
CA GLN A 7 17.41 21.82 17.50
C GLN A 7 16.78 20.49 17.91
N PHE A 8 16.61 19.56 16.96
CA PHE A 8 16.06 18.25 17.25
C PHE A 8 16.92 17.45 18.25
N SER A 9 18.24 17.64 18.26
CA SER A 9 19.18 16.79 19.02
C SER A 9 18.86 16.73 20.53
N SER A 10 18.44 17.85 21.12
CA SER A 10 18.05 17.92 22.54
C SER A 10 16.68 17.28 22.84
N ARG A 11 15.83 17.13 21.81
CA ARG A 11 14.50 16.52 21.89
C ARG A 11 14.56 15.00 21.79
N PHE A 12 15.57 14.44 21.11
CA PHE A 12 15.81 13.00 21.01
C PHE A 12 16.95 12.57 21.94
N ARG A 13 16.72 12.69 23.25
CA ARG A 13 17.55 12.05 24.28
C ARG A 13 17.01 10.65 24.56
N ARG A 14 17.84 9.75 25.10
CA ARG A 14 17.38 8.41 25.51
C ARG A 14 16.17 8.55 26.44
N ASN A 15 15.12 7.77 26.20
CA ASN A 15 13.86 7.81 26.95
C ASN A 15 13.20 9.21 27.03
N ALA A 16 13.36 10.04 25.99
CA ALA A 16 12.81 11.39 25.99
C ALA A 16 11.28 11.46 25.89
N PHE A 17 10.64 10.38 25.42
CA PHE A 17 9.19 10.30 25.24
C PHE A 17 8.57 9.30 26.22
N GLY A 18 7.32 9.55 26.62
CA GLY A 18 6.50 8.56 27.31
C GLY A 18 5.75 7.67 26.32
N TRP A 19 4.75 6.93 26.80
CA TRP A 19 4.04 5.91 26.01
C TRP A 19 3.25 6.44 24.79
N ARG A 20 2.89 7.72 24.74
CA ARG A 20 2.07 8.29 23.65
C ARG A 20 2.88 8.53 22.37
N SER A 21 2.35 8.11 21.23
CA SER A 21 3.03 8.19 19.93
C SER A 21 2.90 9.53 19.18
N ASP A 22 1.90 10.38 19.51
CA ASP A 22 1.66 11.64 18.78
C ASP A 22 2.86 12.61 18.84
N THR A 23 3.37 12.85 20.04
CA THR A 23 4.50 13.77 20.27
C THR A 23 5.77 13.33 19.54
N PRO A 24 6.27 12.08 19.68
CA PRO A 24 7.45 11.65 18.94
C PRO A 24 7.26 11.72 17.42
N ILE A 25 6.08 11.35 16.90
CA ILE A 25 5.78 11.48 15.46
C ILE A 25 5.87 12.94 15.01
N GLN A 26 5.35 13.88 15.80
CA GLN A 26 5.50 15.31 15.52
C GLN A 26 6.98 15.73 15.54
N ARG A 27 7.75 15.30 16.54
CA ARG A 27 9.18 15.67 16.64
C ARG A 27 10.01 15.12 15.48
N ILE A 28 9.68 13.94 14.96
CA ILE A 28 10.34 13.38 13.77
C ILE A 28 10.08 14.31 12.58
N LYS A 29 8.83 14.72 12.34
CA LYS A 29 8.48 15.65 11.24
C LYS A 29 9.21 17.00 11.34
N GLU A 30 9.34 17.53 12.56
CA GLU A 30 10.09 18.77 12.81
C GLU A 30 11.58 18.61 12.49
N ALA A 31 12.21 17.52 12.94
CA ALA A 31 13.61 17.22 12.67
C ALA A 31 13.88 17.03 11.16
N LEU A 32 12.99 16.32 10.46
CA LEU A 32 13.06 16.16 9.00
C LEU A 32 12.95 17.52 8.28
N SER A 33 12.10 18.43 8.77
CA SER A 33 11.94 19.76 8.19
C SER A 33 13.19 20.62 8.40
N GLU A 34 13.79 20.54 9.58
CA GLU A 34 15.06 21.21 9.90
C GLU A 34 16.19 20.72 8.98
N ILE A 35 16.39 19.40 8.88
CA ILE A 35 17.44 18.79 8.03
C ILE A 35 17.22 19.17 6.55
N LYS A 36 15.98 19.08 6.05
CA LYS A 36 15.67 19.47 4.66
C LYS A 36 15.95 20.94 4.37
N ALA A 37 15.77 21.83 5.35
CA ALA A 37 16.08 23.24 5.19
C ALA A 37 17.60 23.48 5.05
N VAL A 38 18.39 22.80 5.88
CA VAL A 38 19.86 22.86 5.82
C VAL A 38 20.39 22.22 4.54
N ALA A 39 19.82 21.09 4.10
CA ALA A 39 20.26 20.35 2.90
C ALA A 39 20.25 21.19 1.62
N ARG A 40 19.45 22.27 1.56
CA ARG A 40 19.40 23.20 0.41
C ARG A 40 20.64 24.07 0.27
N LYS A 41 21.39 24.28 1.36
CA LYS A 41 22.54 25.19 1.42
C LYS A 41 23.83 24.47 1.78
N GLU A 42 23.76 23.55 2.73
CA GLU A 42 24.90 22.87 3.34
C GLU A 42 24.63 21.35 3.35
N PRO A 43 24.76 20.67 2.19
CA PRO A 43 24.37 19.26 2.05
C PRO A 43 25.17 18.32 2.95
N VAL A 44 26.47 18.56 3.13
CA VAL A 44 27.32 17.74 4.02
C VAL A 44 26.92 17.90 5.48
N VAL A 45 26.62 19.13 5.92
CA VAL A 45 26.12 19.38 7.28
C VAL A 45 24.77 18.69 7.47
N ALA A 46 23.87 18.77 6.49
CA ALA A 46 22.58 18.10 6.57
C ALA A 46 22.70 16.57 6.62
N ALA A 47 23.63 15.97 5.88
CA ALA A 47 23.92 14.54 5.95
C ALA A 47 24.45 14.12 7.33
N GLU A 48 25.37 14.89 7.91
CA GLU A 48 25.84 14.70 9.29
C GLU A 48 24.66 14.77 10.29
N GLY A 49 23.75 15.72 10.11
CA GLY A 49 22.51 15.84 10.89
C GLY A 49 21.55 14.66 10.70
N ALA A 50 21.46 14.12 9.49
CA ALA A 50 20.65 12.96 9.16
C ALA A 50 21.18 11.70 9.87
N VAL A 51 22.50 11.47 9.84
CA VAL A 51 23.17 10.41 10.61
C VAL A 51 22.87 10.58 12.10
N LEU A 52 23.06 11.79 12.63
CA LEU A 52 22.79 12.09 14.04
C LEU A 52 21.33 11.84 14.45
N LEU A 53 20.36 12.15 13.58
CA LEU A 53 18.97 11.87 13.89
C LEU A 53 18.71 10.36 13.96
N LEU A 54 19.20 9.59 12.98
CA LEU A 54 19.02 8.13 12.92
C LEU A 54 19.61 7.44 14.16
N GLU A 55 20.80 7.85 14.62
CA GLU A 55 21.40 7.36 15.87
C GLU A 55 20.52 7.58 17.11
N LYS A 56 19.74 8.65 17.09
CA LYS A 56 18.96 9.11 18.24
C LYS A 56 17.54 8.58 18.26
N LEU A 57 17.03 8.02 17.16
CA LEU A 57 15.64 7.59 17.06
C LEU A 57 15.36 6.44 18.03
N SER A 58 16.02 5.30 17.87
CA SER A 58 15.71 4.10 18.66
C SER A 58 15.79 4.34 20.17
N PRO A 59 16.90 4.90 20.71
CA PRO A 59 17.00 5.13 22.16
C PRO A 59 15.98 6.15 22.69
N ALA A 60 15.51 7.09 21.86
CA ALA A 60 14.52 8.08 22.28
C ALA A 60 13.10 7.49 22.30
N LEU A 61 12.82 6.54 21.41
CA LEU A 61 11.48 5.97 21.15
C LEU A 61 11.19 4.69 21.94
N GLU A 62 12.17 4.16 22.68
CA GLU A 62 12.12 2.88 23.41
C GLU A 62 10.85 2.71 24.29
N GLN A 63 10.36 3.80 24.90
CA GLN A 63 9.20 3.78 25.82
C GLN A 63 7.86 4.07 25.14
N VAL A 64 7.84 4.30 23.82
CA VAL A 64 6.63 4.69 23.09
C VAL A 64 5.85 3.45 22.66
N ASP A 65 4.53 3.47 22.82
CA ASP A 65 3.66 2.41 22.29
C ASP A 65 3.58 2.49 20.76
N SER A 66 4.06 1.42 20.12
CA SER A 66 4.11 1.26 18.66
C SER A 66 3.01 0.37 18.10
N SER A 67 2.10 -0.15 18.93
CA SER A 67 1.06 -1.14 18.56
C SER A 67 0.13 -0.68 17.41
N SER A 68 -0.13 0.63 17.30
CA SER A 68 -0.91 1.21 16.20
C SER A 68 -0.22 1.18 14.83
N GLY A 69 1.09 0.89 14.77
CA GLY A 69 1.91 0.96 13.55
C GLY A 69 2.21 2.39 13.07
N ALA A 70 1.60 3.41 13.66
CA ALA A 70 1.78 4.81 13.25
C ALA A 70 3.22 5.30 13.49
N LEU A 71 3.84 4.89 14.60
CA LEU A 71 5.22 5.24 14.92
C LEU A 71 6.20 4.59 13.94
N GLY A 72 6.09 3.28 13.71
CA GLY A 72 6.92 2.56 12.74
C GLY A 72 6.81 3.17 11.33
N THR A 73 5.58 3.52 10.90
CA THR A 73 5.35 4.22 9.63
C THR A 73 6.08 5.57 9.58
N ALA A 74 6.10 6.33 10.68
CA ALA A 74 6.78 7.62 10.73
C ALA A 74 8.31 7.47 10.68
N VAL A 75 8.87 6.45 11.34
CA VAL A 75 10.30 6.14 11.33
C VAL A 75 10.75 5.64 9.96
N ASN A 76 10.03 4.70 9.34
CA ASN A 76 10.35 4.24 7.98
C ASN A 76 10.35 5.40 6.97
N LYS A 77 9.37 6.31 7.03
CA LYS A 77 9.35 7.53 6.20
C LYS A 77 10.52 8.48 6.50
N ALA A 78 11.00 8.51 7.74
CA ALA A 78 12.19 9.28 8.09
C ALA A 78 13.43 8.65 7.44
N ILE A 79 13.61 7.33 7.51
CA ILE A 79 14.71 6.61 6.85
C ILE A 79 14.68 6.85 5.34
N GLU A 80 13.54 6.64 4.68
CA GLU A 80 13.33 6.89 3.23
C GLU A 80 13.66 8.35 2.83
N THR A 81 13.49 9.29 3.75
CA THR A 81 13.80 10.70 3.53
C THR A 81 15.29 11.01 3.74
N LEU A 82 15.91 10.42 4.76
CA LEU A 82 17.26 10.76 5.23
C LEU A 82 18.33 10.03 4.45
N VAL A 83 18.09 8.78 4.04
CA VAL A 83 19.04 7.97 3.25
C VAL A 83 19.48 8.73 1.98
N PRO A 84 18.58 9.28 1.14
CA PRO A 84 19.00 10.03 -0.04
C PRO A 84 19.76 11.33 0.28
N ILE A 85 19.51 11.96 1.44
CA ILE A 85 20.24 13.15 1.88
C ILE A 85 21.68 12.77 2.24
N ILE A 86 21.85 11.65 2.95
CA ILE A 86 23.16 11.11 3.30
C ILE A 86 23.90 10.69 2.03
N ALA A 87 23.28 9.91 1.15
CA ALA A 87 23.90 9.37 -0.05
C ALA A 87 24.34 10.47 -1.04
N LYS A 88 23.58 11.56 -1.17
CA LYS A 88 23.89 12.67 -2.11
C LYS A 88 25.01 13.60 -1.64
N ALA A 89 25.39 13.57 -0.35
CA ALA A 89 26.46 14.44 0.14
C ALA A 89 27.81 14.02 -0.44
N ASP A 90 28.48 14.93 -1.13
CA ASP A 90 29.83 14.69 -1.66
C ASP A 90 30.86 14.84 -0.52
N VAL A 91 31.42 13.71 -0.09
CA VAL A 91 32.41 13.61 1.00
C VAL A 91 33.43 12.55 0.63
N ASP A 92 34.61 12.65 1.23
CA ASP A 92 35.62 11.61 1.07
C ASP A 92 35.16 10.26 1.66
N ALA A 93 35.82 9.19 1.23
CA ALA A 93 35.49 7.83 1.66
C ALA A 93 35.69 7.60 3.17
N CYS A 94 36.56 8.36 3.83
CA CYS A 94 36.81 8.22 5.27
C CYS A 94 35.64 8.77 6.09
N VAL A 95 35.15 9.97 5.75
CA VAL A 95 33.94 10.57 6.34
C VAL A 95 32.74 9.67 6.08
N ARG A 96 32.60 9.18 4.84
CA ARG A 96 31.54 8.24 4.46
C ARG A 96 31.55 6.97 5.32
N GLN A 97 32.72 6.35 5.47
CA GLN A 97 32.89 5.15 6.27
C GLN A 97 32.55 5.42 7.74
N HIS A 98 32.98 6.56 8.28
CA HIS A 98 32.68 6.95 9.65
C HIS A 98 31.17 7.11 9.91
N TRP A 99 30.43 7.68 8.94
CA TRP A 99 28.96 7.72 9.02
C TRP A 99 28.34 6.32 9.04
N LEU A 100 28.81 5.42 8.19
CA LEU A 100 28.31 4.04 8.14
C LEU A 100 28.62 3.27 9.44
N GLU A 101 29.81 3.45 10.03
CA GLU A 101 30.17 2.86 11.32
C GLU A 101 29.23 3.32 12.45
N ARG A 102 28.89 4.60 12.45
CA ARG A 102 27.94 5.20 13.39
C ARG A 102 26.52 4.67 13.22
N LEU A 103 26.03 4.60 11.98
CA LEU A 103 24.73 4.00 11.68
C LEU A 103 24.69 2.51 12.01
N TRP A 104 25.80 1.80 11.83
CA TRP A 104 25.91 0.39 12.16
C TRP A 104 25.84 0.20 13.67
N GLN A 105 26.52 1.03 14.45
CA GLN A 105 26.39 1.04 15.90
C GLN A 105 24.94 1.31 16.32
N ALA A 106 24.26 2.26 15.70
CA ALA A 106 22.85 2.53 15.98
C ALA A 106 21.94 1.32 15.71
N LEU A 107 22.17 0.59 14.61
CA LEU A 107 21.47 -0.66 14.31
C LEU A 107 21.76 -1.76 15.34
N GLN A 108 23.00 -1.87 15.82
CA GLN A 108 23.34 -2.82 16.87
C GLN A 108 22.62 -2.50 18.18
N ASP A 109 22.54 -1.22 18.54
CA ASP A 109 21.87 -0.71 19.74
C ASP A 109 20.33 -0.62 19.60
N ASP A 110 19.77 -1.01 18.46
CA ASP A 110 18.32 -1.02 18.16
C ASP A 110 17.63 -2.20 18.86
N GLU A 111 17.42 -2.08 20.18
CA GLU A 111 16.80 -3.14 21.01
C GLU A 111 15.34 -3.39 20.61
N MET A 112 14.57 -2.31 20.47
CA MET A 112 13.27 -2.33 19.80
C MET A 112 13.51 -1.97 18.34
N PRO A 113 13.17 -2.83 17.35
CA PRO A 113 13.60 -2.68 15.97
C PRO A 113 12.89 -1.53 15.23
N TYR A 114 13.21 -0.29 15.60
CA TYR A 114 12.62 0.90 15.00
C TYR A 114 13.34 1.30 13.73
N ILE A 115 14.65 1.09 13.65
CA ILE A 115 15.49 1.51 12.53
C ILE A 115 16.04 0.34 11.72
N GLU A 116 15.59 -0.90 11.96
CA GLU A 116 16.03 -2.10 11.25
C GLU A 116 15.99 -1.97 9.72
N SER A 117 14.99 -1.26 9.19
CA SER A 117 14.82 -1.01 7.74
C SER A 117 15.97 -0.22 7.13
N LEU A 118 16.77 0.49 7.93
CA LEU A 118 18.00 1.14 7.48
C LEU A 118 18.98 0.15 6.85
N GLY A 119 18.99 -1.11 7.30
CA GLY A 119 19.81 -2.17 6.70
C GLY A 119 19.48 -2.40 5.22
N GLU A 120 18.23 -2.24 4.80
CA GLU A 120 17.83 -2.42 3.39
C GLU A 120 18.36 -1.31 2.47
N HIS A 121 18.73 -0.17 3.06
CA HIS A 121 19.29 0.99 2.38
C HIS A 121 20.81 1.04 2.40
N TRP A 122 21.49 0.03 2.99
CA TRP A 122 22.93 0.07 3.19
C TRP A 122 23.72 0.24 1.89
N GLY A 123 23.27 -0.42 0.81
CA GLY A 123 23.88 -0.28 -0.51
C GLY A 123 23.81 1.15 -1.06
N GLU A 124 22.70 1.86 -0.83
CA GLU A 124 22.55 3.28 -1.22
C GLU A 124 23.47 4.18 -0.38
N LEU A 125 23.57 3.90 0.92
CA LEU A 125 24.43 4.65 1.84
C LEU A 125 25.92 4.48 1.52
N CYS A 126 26.33 3.35 0.94
CA CYS A 126 27.71 3.11 0.53
C CYS A 126 28.16 3.99 -0.64
N VAL A 127 27.23 4.41 -1.52
CA VAL A 127 27.45 5.24 -2.74
C VAL A 127 28.35 4.61 -3.82
N THR A 128 29.40 3.90 -3.42
CA THR A 128 30.41 3.29 -4.29
C THR A 128 30.47 1.77 -4.08
N PRO A 129 30.73 0.98 -5.15
CA PRO A 129 30.94 -0.46 -5.03
C PRO A 129 32.09 -0.83 -4.09
N GLU A 130 33.13 0.01 -3.98
CA GLU A 130 34.31 -0.23 -3.14
C GLU A 130 33.97 -0.16 -1.65
N ILE A 131 33.20 0.85 -1.24
CA ILE A 131 32.72 0.95 0.15
C ILE A 131 31.76 -0.20 0.44
N ALA A 132 30.85 -0.52 -0.48
CA ALA A 132 29.93 -1.64 -0.32
C ALA A 132 30.69 -2.96 -0.17
N ALA A 133 31.74 -3.19 -0.96
CA ALA A 133 32.57 -4.39 -0.87
C ALA A 133 33.24 -4.55 0.50
N ARG A 134 33.72 -3.45 1.11
CA ARG A 134 34.28 -3.48 2.47
C ARG A 134 33.23 -3.95 3.49
N TRP A 135 32.01 -3.42 3.43
CA TRP A 135 30.93 -3.84 4.32
C TRP A 135 30.46 -5.28 4.06
N VAL A 136 30.54 -5.77 2.82
CA VAL A 136 30.34 -7.20 2.53
C VAL A 136 31.37 -8.03 3.29
N ASP A 137 32.64 -7.65 3.23
CA ASP A 137 33.71 -8.43 3.87
C ASP A 137 33.56 -8.45 5.41
N ASP A 138 32.97 -7.41 6.01
CA ASP A 138 32.65 -7.35 7.44
C ASP A 138 31.40 -8.18 7.82
N PHE A 139 30.34 -8.16 7.01
CA PHE A 139 29.06 -8.80 7.36
C PHE A 139 28.93 -10.25 6.91
N LEU A 140 29.47 -10.60 5.74
CA LEU A 140 29.24 -11.87 5.08
C LEU A 140 29.63 -13.08 5.94
N PRO A 141 30.80 -13.11 6.63
CA PRO A 141 31.21 -14.27 7.43
C PRO A 141 30.18 -14.63 8.50
N LEU A 142 29.57 -13.62 9.14
CA LEU A 142 28.58 -13.86 10.19
C LEU A 142 27.24 -14.31 9.61
N VAL A 143 26.79 -13.75 8.49
CA VAL A 143 25.57 -14.23 7.79
C VAL A 143 25.75 -15.69 7.36
N GLU A 144 26.90 -16.03 6.76
CA GLU A 144 27.20 -17.39 6.34
C GLU A 144 27.25 -18.38 7.49
N HIS A 145 27.76 -17.96 8.66
CA HIS A 145 27.76 -18.75 9.87
C HIS A 145 26.33 -19.00 10.38
N VAL A 146 25.52 -17.94 10.47
CA VAL A 146 24.13 -17.99 10.95
C VAL A 146 23.23 -18.79 10.01
N TRP A 147 23.50 -18.78 8.70
CA TRP A 147 22.80 -19.57 7.69
C TRP A 147 23.49 -20.91 7.37
N GLY A 148 24.53 -21.28 8.11
CA GLY A 148 25.27 -22.52 7.88
C GLY A 148 24.44 -23.77 8.16
N SER A 149 24.78 -24.89 7.53
CA SER A 149 24.10 -26.18 7.75
C SER A 149 24.26 -26.74 9.17
N GLN A 150 25.23 -26.22 9.92
CA GLN A 150 25.48 -26.54 11.33
C GLN A 150 24.79 -25.55 12.29
N SER A 151 24.07 -24.55 11.76
CA SER A 151 23.30 -23.62 12.58
C SER A 151 22.09 -24.33 13.18
N SER A 152 21.66 -23.88 14.35
CA SER A 152 20.43 -24.37 14.99
C SER A 152 19.15 -23.96 14.24
N GLY A 153 19.25 -23.18 13.15
CA GLY A 153 18.12 -22.55 12.47
C GLY A 153 17.50 -21.36 13.22
N HIS A 154 17.96 -21.08 14.44
CA HIS A 154 17.46 -19.99 15.30
C HIS A 154 18.42 -18.80 15.39
N GLY A 155 19.55 -18.84 14.69
CA GLY A 155 20.49 -17.73 14.65
C GLY A 155 19.87 -16.53 13.92
N PHE A 156 20.00 -15.35 14.50
CA PHE A 156 19.59 -14.09 13.91
C PHE A 156 20.77 -13.12 13.92
N PHE A 157 20.95 -12.39 12.81
CA PHE A 157 21.94 -11.33 12.72
C PHE A 157 21.30 -10.06 12.15
N LYS A 158 21.33 -8.97 12.93
CA LYS A 158 20.76 -7.66 12.56
C LYS A 158 21.33 -7.13 11.23
N GLY A 159 22.58 -7.46 10.90
CA GLY A 159 23.26 -7.02 9.67
C GLY A 159 22.91 -7.82 8.42
N THR A 160 21.96 -8.77 8.48
CA THR A 160 21.58 -9.58 7.31
C THR A 160 21.07 -8.70 6.16
N GLY A 161 20.17 -7.75 6.43
CA GLY A 161 19.66 -6.82 5.41
C GLY A 161 20.79 -5.96 4.80
N ALA A 162 21.66 -5.42 5.66
CA ALA A 162 22.81 -4.62 5.25
C ALA A 162 23.81 -5.43 4.40
N CYS A 163 24.04 -6.69 4.73
CA CYS A 163 24.88 -7.60 3.95
C CYS A 163 24.32 -7.82 2.53
N LEU A 164 23.04 -8.16 2.41
CA LEU A 164 22.38 -8.37 1.11
C LEU A 164 22.38 -7.09 0.25
N ALA A 165 22.10 -5.94 0.88
CA ALA A 165 22.15 -4.64 0.22
C ALA A 165 23.57 -4.27 -0.25
N SER A 166 24.59 -4.57 0.56
CA SER A 166 25.99 -4.33 0.23
C SER A 166 26.48 -5.24 -0.90
N LEU A 167 26.11 -6.53 -0.88
CA LEU A 167 26.42 -7.48 -1.95
C LEU A 167 25.87 -7.01 -3.30
N TYR A 168 24.62 -6.51 -3.29
CA TYR A 168 23.99 -5.94 -4.47
C TYR A 168 24.72 -4.68 -4.96
N ALA A 169 24.98 -3.71 -4.08
CA ALA A 169 25.65 -2.46 -4.44
C ALA A 169 27.12 -2.66 -4.88
N ALA A 170 27.81 -3.67 -4.35
CA ALA A 170 29.16 -4.07 -4.77
C ALA A 170 29.17 -4.81 -6.13
N GLY A 171 28.01 -5.10 -6.72
CA GLY A 171 27.89 -5.86 -7.97
C GLY A 171 28.23 -7.35 -7.83
N ARG A 172 28.38 -7.86 -6.60
CA ARG A 172 28.68 -9.28 -6.31
C ARG A 172 27.41 -10.15 -6.42
N HIS A 173 26.69 -10.04 -7.54
CA HIS A 173 25.37 -10.63 -7.76
C HIS A 173 25.35 -12.17 -7.67
N GLU A 174 26.39 -12.85 -8.17
CA GLU A 174 26.47 -14.31 -8.10
C GLU A 174 26.68 -14.79 -6.66
N GLN A 175 27.52 -14.08 -5.89
CA GLN A 175 27.73 -14.36 -4.47
C GLN A 175 26.46 -14.12 -3.67
N LEU A 176 25.70 -13.06 -3.99
CA LEU A 176 24.39 -12.79 -3.40
C LEU A 176 23.41 -13.94 -3.64
N LEU A 177 23.31 -14.44 -4.87
CA LEU A 177 22.45 -15.57 -5.19
C LEU A 177 22.90 -16.85 -4.46
N ALA A 178 24.20 -17.13 -4.42
CA ALA A 178 24.74 -18.29 -3.71
C ALA A 178 24.47 -18.22 -2.19
N LEU A 179 24.57 -17.04 -1.59
CA LEU A 179 24.25 -16.83 -0.18
C LEU A 179 22.75 -17.06 0.09
N LEU A 180 21.86 -16.58 -0.78
CA LEU A 180 20.42 -16.76 -0.63
C LEU A 180 19.98 -18.23 -0.70
N GLU A 181 20.70 -19.10 -1.41
CA GLU A 181 20.42 -20.54 -1.42
C GLU A 181 20.78 -21.22 -0.08
N ARG A 182 21.59 -20.59 0.76
CA ARG A 182 21.90 -21.05 2.13
C ARG A 182 20.89 -20.56 3.16
N ALA A 183 20.00 -19.62 2.81
CA ALA A 183 19.06 -19.04 3.76
C ALA A 183 18.17 -20.14 4.39
N PRO A 184 17.95 -20.12 5.72
CA PRO A 184 17.20 -21.17 6.42
C PRO A 184 15.74 -21.23 5.98
N PHE A 185 15.18 -20.10 5.54
CA PHE A 185 13.80 -19.97 5.06
C PHE A 185 13.75 -19.16 3.75
N LYS A 186 12.80 -19.52 2.88
CA LYS A 186 12.54 -18.83 1.62
C LYS A 186 11.64 -17.60 1.82
N TRP A 187 12.06 -16.66 2.65
CA TRP A 187 11.28 -15.44 2.88
C TRP A 187 11.43 -14.44 1.74
N TRP A 188 10.31 -13.89 1.28
CA TRP A 188 10.31 -12.82 0.27
C TRP A 188 11.26 -11.68 0.63
N TYR A 189 11.34 -11.33 1.92
CA TYR A 189 12.21 -10.31 2.47
C TYR A 189 13.69 -10.44 2.01
N TYR A 190 14.21 -11.67 1.93
CA TYR A 190 15.56 -11.94 1.40
C TYR A 190 15.53 -12.16 -0.12
N ARG A 191 14.53 -12.90 -0.61
CA ARG A 191 14.42 -13.30 -2.03
C ARG A 191 14.32 -12.11 -2.97
N GLN A 192 13.73 -10.98 -2.54
CA GLN A 192 13.69 -9.76 -3.34
C GLN A 192 15.10 -9.29 -3.78
N TRP A 193 16.14 -9.53 -2.98
CA TRP A 193 17.52 -9.22 -3.34
C TRP A 193 18.04 -10.11 -4.48
N GLY A 194 17.66 -11.39 -4.50
CA GLY A 194 17.94 -12.30 -5.62
C GLY A 194 17.23 -11.87 -6.89
N VAL A 195 15.99 -11.37 -6.79
CA VAL A 195 15.25 -10.81 -7.93
C VAL A 195 15.94 -9.56 -8.47
N LYS A 196 16.36 -8.63 -7.58
CA LYS A 196 17.15 -7.44 -7.94
C LYS A 196 18.45 -7.82 -8.62
N ALA A 197 19.18 -8.80 -8.09
CA ALA A 197 20.44 -9.30 -8.64
C ALA A 197 20.26 -9.88 -10.05
N LEU A 198 19.28 -10.77 -10.25
CA LEU A 198 18.97 -11.35 -11.56
C LEU A 198 18.54 -10.26 -12.56
N GLY A 199 17.76 -9.28 -12.12
CA GLY A 199 17.39 -8.12 -12.93
C GLY A 199 18.60 -7.30 -13.39
N ALA A 200 19.54 -7.02 -12.48
CA ALA A 200 20.79 -6.29 -12.77
C ALA A 200 21.72 -7.06 -13.72
N MET A 201 21.71 -8.39 -13.66
CA MET A 201 22.42 -9.27 -14.61
C MET A 201 21.72 -9.38 -15.98
N GLY A 202 20.60 -8.67 -16.20
CA GLY A 202 19.80 -8.75 -17.43
C GLY A 202 18.94 -10.01 -17.54
N LYS A 203 18.93 -10.88 -16.53
CA LYS A 203 18.21 -12.18 -16.50
C LYS A 203 16.76 -12.01 -16.04
N LYS A 204 16.02 -11.05 -16.59
CA LYS A 204 14.67 -10.66 -16.11
C LYS A 204 13.65 -11.82 -16.11
N ALA A 205 13.67 -12.68 -17.12
CA ALA A 205 12.78 -13.85 -17.16
C ALA A 205 13.10 -14.85 -16.04
N GLU A 206 14.38 -15.00 -15.67
CA GLU A 206 14.79 -15.81 -14.53
C GLU A 206 14.42 -15.14 -13.21
N ALA A 207 14.55 -13.82 -13.12
CA ALA A 207 14.14 -13.03 -11.97
C ALA A 207 12.64 -13.22 -11.65
N ILE A 208 11.77 -13.23 -12.67
CA ILE A 208 10.34 -13.53 -12.52
C ILE A 208 10.13 -14.96 -12.01
N ARG A 209 10.78 -15.97 -12.62
CA ARG A 209 10.68 -17.36 -12.13
C ARG A 209 11.21 -17.52 -10.70
N TYR A 210 12.23 -16.76 -10.33
CA TYR A 210 12.77 -16.74 -8.98
C TYR A 210 11.78 -16.10 -8.00
N ALA A 211 11.15 -14.99 -8.37
CA ALA A 211 10.11 -14.35 -7.57
C ALA A 211 8.91 -15.27 -7.33
N GLU A 212 8.37 -15.88 -8.39
CA GLU A 212 7.23 -16.81 -8.32
C GLU A 212 7.50 -18.04 -7.43
N ARG A 213 8.74 -18.56 -7.43
CA ARG A 213 9.15 -19.65 -6.53
C ARG A 213 9.16 -19.27 -5.05
N SER A 214 8.97 -17.99 -4.73
CA SER A 214 8.87 -17.47 -3.37
C SER A 214 7.42 -17.33 -2.90
N ARG A 215 6.41 -17.75 -3.69
CA ARG A 215 5.01 -17.74 -3.26
C ARG A 215 4.75 -18.88 -2.27
N GLY A 216 4.00 -18.58 -1.22
CA GLY A 216 3.61 -19.49 -0.14
C GLY A 216 2.51 -18.88 0.72
N LEU A 217 2.03 -19.64 1.72
CA LEU A 217 0.87 -19.26 2.53
C LEU A 217 1.04 -17.92 3.27
N ASN A 218 2.27 -17.59 3.66
CA ASN A 218 2.60 -16.40 4.45
C ASN A 218 3.37 -15.34 3.67
N ASP A 219 3.58 -15.56 2.36
CA ASP A 219 4.37 -14.63 1.55
C ASP A 219 3.50 -13.46 1.06
N PRO A 220 4.08 -12.25 0.94
CA PRO A 220 3.37 -11.07 0.49
C PRO A 220 3.14 -11.13 -1.02
N GLY A 221 2.10 -11.86 -1.46
CA GLY A 221 1.77 -12.09 -2.87
C GLY A 221 1.69 -10.79 -3.69
N TRP A 222 1.17 -9.71 -3.10
CA TRP A 222 1.11 -8.38 -3.72
C TRP A 222 2.49 -7.79 -4.01
N GLN A 223 3.49 -7.94 -3.14
CA GLN A 223 4.86 -7.45 -3.38
C GLN A 223 5.58 -8.27 -4.44
N ILE A 224 5.34 -9.59 -4.44
CA ILE A 224 5.85 -10.49 -5.48
C ILE A 224 5.28 -10.08 -6.84
N ALA A 225 3.96 -9.88 -6.91
CA ALA A 225 3.27 -9.43 -8.12
C ALA A 225 3.77 -8.07 -8.59
N GLU A 226 3.92 -7.09 -7.69
CA GLU A 226 4.46 -5.76 -8.02
C GLU A 226 5.87 -5.84 -8.63
N THR A 227 6.73 -6.69 -8.06
CA THR A 227 8.09 -6.86 -8.57
C THR A 227 8.09 -7.55 -9.94
N CYS A 228 7.29 -8.60 -10.12
CA CYS A 228 7.14 -9.27 -11.41
C CYS A 228 6.54 -8.36 -12.49
N GLU A 229 5.54 -7.57 -12.12
CA GLU A 229 4.90 -6.56 -12.97
C GLU A 229 5.94 -5.54 -13.46
N ALA A 230 6.72 -4.96 -12.55
CA ALA A 230 7.75 -3.99 -12.88
C ALA A 230 8.83 -4.57 -13.83
N LEU A 231 9.22 -5.83 -13.63
CA LEU A 231 10.17 -6.52 -14.51
C LEU A 231 9.62 -6.71 -15.93
N LEU A 232 8.35 -7.07 -16.09
CA LEU A 232 7.70 -7.20 -17.40
C LEU A 232 7.51 -5.84 -18.07
N LEU A 233 7.05 -4.83 -17.33
CA LEU A 233 6.88 -3.46 -17.85
C LEU A 233 8.21 -2.87 -18.34
N SER A 234 9.29 -3.03 -17.57
CA SER A 234 10.63 -2.60 -17.98
C SER A 234 11.20 -3.36 -19.18
N SER A 235 10.54 -4.43 -19.61
CA SER A 235 10.88 -5.23 -20.79
C SER A 235 9.93 -4.98 -21.97
N GLY A 236 9.03 -4.00 -21.85
CA GLY A 236 8.02 -3.71 -22.89
C GLY A 236 6.88 -4.72 -22.97
N MET A 237 6.78 -5.66 -22.03
CA MET A 237 5.80 -6.75 -22.03
C MET A 237 4.53 -6.36 -21.27
N ALA A 238 3.92 -5.22 -21.65
CA ALA A 238 2.79 -4.63 -20.92
C ALA A 238 1.55 -5.53 -20.88
N GLU A 239 1.25 -6.24 -21.97
CA GLU A 239 0.11 -7.17 -22.03
C GLU A 239 0.27 -8.36 -21.07
N ASP A 240 1.48 -8.92 -20.97
CA ASP A 240 1.77 -10.01 -20.05
C ASP A 240 1.81 -9.52 -18.60
N ALA A 241 2.32 -8.31 -18.36
CA ALA A 241 2.29 -7.67 -17.05
C ALA A 241 0.84 -7.49 -16.57
N TYR A 242 -0.02 -6.97 -17.46
CA TYR A 242 -1.44 -6.79 -17.19
C TYR A 242 -2.11 -8.12 -16.85
N ARG A 243 -2.02 -9.09 -17.75
CA ARG A 243 -2.72 -10.38 -17.66
C ARG A 243 -2.34 -11.18 -16.40
N ARG A 244 -1.09 -11.08 -15.96
CA ARG A 244 -0.56 -11.92 -14.89
C ARG A 244 -0.56 -11.25 -13.52
N TYR A 245 -0.34 -9.94 -13.47
CA TYR A 245 0.02 -9.26 -12.22
C TYR A 245 -0.82 -8.03 -11.91
N ALA A 246 -1.52 -7.41 -12.87
CA ALA A 246 -2.17 -6.12 -12.64
C ALA A 246 -3.11 -6.11 -11.43
N ILE A 247 -3.91 -7.16 -11.25
CA ILE A 247 -4.90 -7.22 -10.16
C ILE A 247 -4.22 -7.31 -8.79
N GLU A 248 -3.27 -8.24 -8.63
CA GLU A 248 -2.60 -8.49 -7.35
C GLU A 248 -1.60 -7.38 -6.99
N ALA A 249 -0.91 -6.82 -7.99
CA ALA A 249 0.11 -5.78 -7.80
C ALA A 249 -0.45 -4.38 -7.49
N ASN A 250 -1.72 -4.12 -7.83
CA ASN A 250 -2.29 -2.76 -7.77
C ASN A 250 -3.50 -2.67 -6.82
N GLN A 251 -3.58 -3.53 -5.81
CA GLN A 251 -4.65 -3.49 -4.82
C GLN A 251 -4.59 -2.17 -4.02
N GLY A 252 -5.69 -1.42 -4.04
CA GLY A 252 -5.89 -0.23 -3.24
C GLY A 252 -6.75 -0.47 -2.00
N THR A 253 -6.90 0.56 -1.17
CA THR A 253 -7.77 0.52 0.02
C THR A 253 -9.27 0.41 -0.32
N THR A 254 -9.64 0.68 -1.56
CA THR A 254 -11.00 0.55 -2.09
C THR A 254 -10.96 -0.01 -3.51
N ASN A 255 -12.04 -0.65 -3.94
CA ASN A 255 -12.17 -1.15 -5.32
C ASN A 255 -12.02 -0.04 -6.36
N LEU A 256 -12.57 1.15 -6.09
CA LEU A 256 -12.39 2.30 -6.97
C LEU A 256 -10.90 2.71 -7.08
N ALA A 257 -10.16 2.69 -5.96
CA ALA A 257 -8.73 2.99 -5.97
C ALA A 257 -7.94 1.92 -6.75
N THR A 258 -8.25 0.63 -6.58
CA THR A 258 -7.66 -0.47 -7.36
C THR A 258 -7.90 -0.29 -8.85
N PHE A 259 -9.15 -0.05 -9.25
CA PHE A 259 -9.52 0.17 -10.65
C PHE A 259 -8.75 1.36 -11.26
N ARG A 260 -8.73 2.51 -10.57
CA ARG A 260 -8.02 3.71 -11.05
C ARG A 260 -6.51 3.48 -11.13
N ALA A 261 -5.91 2.75 -10.19
CA ALA A 261 -4.49 2.42 -10.23
C ALA A 261 -4.14 1.60 -11.48
N ILE A 262 -4.94 0.57 -11.79
CA ILE A 262 -4.75 -0.27 -12.97
C ILE A 262 -5.01 0.53 -14.25
N ALA A 263 -6.14 1.24 -14.35
CA ALA A 263 -6.47 2.05 -15.53
C ALA A 263 -5.42 3.13 -15.83
N LYS A 264 -4.84 3.74 -14.78
CA LYS A 264 -3.74 4.70 -14.94
C LYS A 264 -2.45 4.03 -15.43
N LYS A 265 -2.14 2.83 -14.93
CA LYS A 265 -0.91 2.10 -15.28
C LYS A 265 -1.00 1.46 -16.67
N TYR A 266 -2.20 1.08 -17.12
CA TYR A 266 -2.47 0.41 -18.39
C TYR A 266 -3.46 1.20 -19.27
N PRO A 267 -3.07 2.38 -19.79
CA PRO A 267 -3.98 3.24 -20.56
C PRO A 267 -4.45 2.64 -21.90
N ASN A 268 -3.75 1.62 -22.40
CA ASN A 268 -4.09 0.93 -23.65
C ASN A 268 -5.16 -0.16 -23.48
N ILE A 269 -5.49 -0.53 -22.23
CA ILE A 269 -6.54 -1.53 -21.96
C ILE A 269 -7.86 -0.80 -21.73
N PRO A 270 -8.95 -1.15 -22.45
CA PRO A 270 -10.23 -0.51 -22.27
C PRO A 270 -10.71 -0.57 -20.80
N PRO A 271 -11.22 0.54 -20.23
CA PRO A 271 -11.72 0.56 -18.85
C PRO A 271 -12.75 -0.53 -18.54
N GLU A 272 -13.62 -0.85 -19.51
CA GLU A 272 -14.59 -1.94 -19.34
C GLU A 272 -13.90 -3.29 -19.19
N GLN A 273 -12.85 -3.59 -19.96
CA GLN A 273 -12.10 -4.83 -19.84
C GLN A 273 -11.44 -4.94 -18.46
N ILE A 274 -10.81 -3.86 -17.98
CA ILE A 274 -10.22 -3.81 -16.63
C ILE A 274 -11.26 -4.11 -15.56
N LEU A 275 -12.43 -3.48 -15.67
CA LEU A 275 -13.52 -3.71 -14.73
C LEU A 275 -14.01 -5.16 -14.76
N ARG A 276 -14.18 -5.76 -15.95
CA ARG A 276 -14.62 -7.15 -16.10
C ARG A 276 -13.62 -8.15 -15.50
N ASP A 277 -12.32 -7.93 -15.72
CA ASP A 277 -11.25 -8.75 -15.15
C ASP A 277 -11.22 -8.65 -13.61
N LEU A 278 -11.39 -7.44 -13.07
CA LEU A 278 -11.50 -7.21 -11.63
C LEU A 278 -12.71 -7.90 -11.01
N VAL A 279 -13.87 -7.82 -11.68
CA VAL A 279 -15.09 -8.50 -11.25
C VAL A 279 -14.92 -10.02 -11.26
N ALA A 280 -14.28 -10.57 -12.30
CA ALA A 280 -13.98 -11.99 -12.40
C ALA A 280 -13.03 -12.49 -11.29
N SER A 281 -12.16 -11.61 -10.78
CA SER A 281 -11.25 -11.92 -9.67
C SER A 281 -11.92 -12.01 -8.29
N THR A 282 -13.17 -11.53 -8.16
CA THR A 282 -13.94 -11.58 -6.90
C THR A 282 -15.37 -12.10 -7.11
N PRO A 283 -15.56 -13.39 -7.47
CA PRO A 283 -16.88 -13.96 -7.70
C PRO A 283 -17.80 -13.79 -6.47
N GLY A 284 -19.06 -13.40 -6.71
CA GLY A 284 -20.06 -13.16 -5.67
C GLY A 284 -19.96 -11.80 -4.97
N ALA A 285 -18.98 -10.96 -5.33
CA ALA A 285 -18.79 -9.62 -4.81
C ALA A 285 -18.80 -8.54 -5.92
N GLU A 286 -19.42 -8.84 -7.06
CA GLU A 286 -19.55 -7.99 -8.24
C GLU A 286 -20.04 -6.58 -7.92
N GLY A 287 -21.06 -6.43 -7.07
CA GLY A 287 -21.63 -5.15 -6.66
C GLY A 287 -20.60 -4.22 -6.03
N LYS A 288 -19.57 -4.75 -5.36
CA LYS A 288 -18.52 -3.90 -4.78
C LYS A 288 -17.74 -3.09 -5.84
N TRP A 289 -17.86 -3.42 -7.13
CA TRP A 289 -17.26 -2.70 -8.25
C TRP A 289 -18.19 -1.63 -8.86
N PHE A 290 -19.41 -1.43 -8.35
CA PHE A 290 -20.37 -0.42 -8.81
C PHE A 290 -19.77 0.98 -8.90
N ALA A 291 -19.06 1.39 -7.84
CA ALA A 291 -18.45 2.72 -7.78
C ALA A 291 -17.40 2.91 -8.89
N ALA A 292 -16.64 1.86 -9.23
CA ALA A 292 -15.66 1.88 -10.31
C ALA A 292 -16.34 1.95 -11.69
N ALA A 293 -17.37 1.14 -11.92
CA ALA A 293 -18.15 1.16 -13.16
C ALA A 293 -18.80 2.53 -13.43
N LYS A 294 -19.44 3.10 -12.40
CA LYS A 294 -20.05 4.43 -12.45
C LYS A 294 -19.01 5.52 -12.72
N ASP A 295 -17.86 5.48 -12.06
CA ASP A 295 -16.78 6.45 -12.25
C ASP A 295 -16.20 6.41 -13.68
N ALA A 296 -16.17 5.22 -14.29
CA ALA A 296 -15.76 5.02 -15.68
C ALA A 296 -16.84 5.38 -16.72
N GLY A 297 -18.04 5.81 -16.31
CA GLY A 297 -19.17 6.08 -17.19
C GLY A 297 -19.85 4.84 -17.77
N LEU A 298 -19.56 3.65 -17.24
CA LEU A 298 -20.11 2.37 -17.69
C LEU A 298 -21.41 2.07 -16.92
N PHE A 299 -22.46 2.88 -17.17
CA PHE A 299 -23.70 2.85 -16.40
C PHE A 299 -24.46 1.52 -16.51
N ASP A 300 -24.54 0.93 -17.70
CA ASP A 300 -25.20 -0.36 -17.89
C ASP A 300 -24.47 -1.48 -17.13
N VAL A 301 -23.15 -1.48 -17.18
CA VAL A 301 -22.30 -2.42 -16.42
C VAL A 301 -22.50 -2.19 -14.92
N ALA A 302 -22.55 -0.94 -14.46
CA ALA A 302 -22.80 -0.62 -13.06
C ALA A 302 -24.12 -1.23 -12.55
N ILE A 303 -25.21 -1.14 -13.34
CA ILE A 303 -26.51 -1.75 -13.00
C ILE A 303 -26.46 -3.28 -13.05
N GLU A 304 -25.75 -3.86 -14.02
CA GLU A 304 -25.54 -5.31 -14.12
C GLU A 304 -24.90 -5.86 -12.83
N LEU A 305 -23.83 -5.20 -12.35
CA LEU A 305 -23.08 -5.62 -11.17
C LEU A 305 -23.94 -5.64 -9.91
N VAL A 306 -24.70 -4.58 -9.67
CA VAL A 306 -25.56 -4.44 -8.47
C VAL A 306 -26.85 -5.23 -8.56
N THR A 307 -27.17 -5.79 -9.74
CA THR A 307 -28.26 -6.74 -9.90
C THR A 307 -27.84 -8.14 -9.43
N ARG A 308 -26.56 -8.48 -9.59
CA ARG A 308 -25.98 -9.79 -9.25
C ARG A 308 -25.59 -9.93 -7.78
N SER A 309 -25.02 -8.89 -7.18
CA SER A 309 -24.60 -8.93 -5.77
C SER A 309 -24.67 -7.57 -5.09
N PRO A 310 -24.72 -7.54 -3.74
CA PRO A 310 -25.05 -6.32 -3.01
C PRO A 310 -23.96 -5.26 -3.09
N THR A 311 -24.41 -4.01 -3.08
CA THR A 311 -23.63 -2.80 -2.77
C THR A 311 -24.29 -2.11 -1.59
N ASP A 312 -23.53 -1.30 -0.85
CA ASP A 312 -24.12 -0.45 0.18
C ASP A 312 -25.28 0.39 -0.40
N PRO A 313 -26.52 0.25 0.13
CA PRO A 313 -27.68 0.94 -0.43
C PRO A 313 -27.54 2.47 -0.45
N ARG A 314 -26.85 3.07 0.52
CA ARG A 314 -26.65 4.54 0.54
C ARG A 314 -25.80 5.00 -0.63
N THR A 315 -24.85 4.16 -1.07
CA THR A 315 -24.06 4.43 -2.28
C THR A 315 -24.95 4.45 -3.52
N LEU A 316 -25.91 3.53 -3.63
CA LEU A 316 -26.86 3.45 -4.74
C LEU A 316 -27.86 4.61 -4.73
N ALA A 317 -28.44 4.93 -3.57
CA ALA A 317 -29.35 6.06 -3.40
C ALA A 317 -28.67 7.40 -3.72
N ARG A 318 -27.40 7.57 -3.30
CA ARG A 318 -26.59 8.75 -3.66
C ARG A 318 -26.36 8.83 -5.16
N ALA A 319 -25.99 7.71 -5.81
CA ALA A 319 -25.82 7.68 -7.26
C ALA A 319 -27.13 8.03 -7.99
N ALA A 320 -28.27 7.52 -7.54
CA ALA A 320 -29.58 7.87 -8.09
C ALA A 320 -29.85 9.38 -8.00
N ARG A 321 -29.55 10.00 -6.85
CA ARG A 321 -29.70 11.44 -6.65
C ARG A 321 -28.78 12.26 -7.55
N ASP A 322 -27.49 11.92 -7.55
CA ASP A 322 -26.44 12.68 -8.24
C ASP A 322 -26.60 12.63 -9.78
N PHE A 323 -27.17 11.55 -10.31
CA PHE A 323 -27.34 11.33 -11.75
C PHE A 323 -28.78 11.53 -12.25
N ALA A 324 -29.71 11.95 -11.39
CA ALA A 324 -31.12 12.13 -11.75
C ALA A 324 -31.39 13.10 -12.91
N GLU A 325 -30.45 13.99 -13.22
CA GLU A 325 -30.56 14.97 -14.32
C GLU A 325 -29.74 14.56 -15.54
N LEU A 326 -28.52 14.04 -15.34
CA LEU A 326 -27.59 13.74 -16.43
C LEU A 326 -27.79 12.35 -17.04
N GLN A 327 -28.23 11.38 -16.24
CA GLN A 327 -28.44 9.98 -16.64
C GLN A 327 -29.68 9.41 -15.92
N PRO A 328 -30.88 9.89 -16.25
CA PRO A 328 -32.08 9.61 -15.45
C PRO A 328 -32.48 8.12 -15.44
N GLY A 329 -32.35 7.39 -16.56
CA GLY A 329 -32.57 5.94 -16.61
C GLY A 329 -31.64 5.14 -15.69
N PHE A 330 -30.34 5.46 -15.67
CA PHE A 330 -29.39 4.89 -14.71
C PHE A 330 -29.77 5.20 -13.26
N ALA A 331 -30.17 6.45 -13.00
CA ALA A 331 -30.55 6.89 -11.67
C ALA A 331 -31.80 6.15 -11.14
N VAL A 332 -32.81 5.92 -11.99
CA VAL A 332 -33.98 5.08 -11.64
C VAL A 332 -33.53 3.67 -11.27
N ALA A 333 -32.72 3.03 -12.12
CA ALA A 333 -32.25 1.67 -11.89
C ALA A 333 -31.41 1.55 -10.61
N ALA A 334 -30.50 2.49 -10.36
CA ALA A 334 -29.68 2.52 -9.14
C ALA A 334 -30.54 2.70 -7.89
N GLY A 335 -31.53 3.59 -7.92
CA GLY A 335 -32.42 3.83 -6.78
C GLY A 335 -33.34 2.64 -6.50
N LEU A 336 -33.85 1.96 -7.53
CA LEU A 336 -34.61 0.71 -7.37
C LEU A 336 -33.73 -0.41 -6.80
N ALA A 337 -32.48 -0.52 -7.26
CA ALA A 337 -31.51 -1.46 -6.69
C ALA A 337 -31.22 -1.14 -5.20
N SER A 338 -31.14 0.14 -4.83
CA SER A 338 -31.03 0.55 -3.41
C SER A 338 -32.18 0.01 -2.58
N LEU A 339 -33.42 0.26 -3.02
CA LEU A 339 -34.62 -0.22 -2.32
C LEU A 339 -34.64 -1.75 -2.23
N ARG A 340 -34.25 -2.45 -3.31
CA ARG A 340 -34.14 -3.92 -3.34
C ARG A 340 -33.17 -4.45 -2.29
N TRP A 341 -31.98 -3.89 -2.20
CA TRP A 341 -30.96 -4.36 -1.24
C TRP A 341 -31.35 -4.06 0.21
N ILE A 342 -31.99 -2.92 0.48
CA ILE A 342 -32.56 -2.65 1.82
C ILE A 342 -33.64 -3.67 2.17
N SER A 343 -34.51 -3.98 1.21
CA SER A 343 -35.56 -5.00 1.32
C SER A 343 -34.98 -6.36 1.70
N LEU A 344 -33.86 -6.73 1.08
CA LEU A 344 -33.11 -7.96 1.36
C LEU A 344 -32.27 -7.92 2.65
N GLY A 345 -32.29 -6.82 3.40
CA GLY A 345 -31.60 -6.68 4.69
C GLY A 345 -30.12 -6.28 4.58
N HIS A 346 -29.69 -5.74 3.44
CA HIS A 346 -28.32 -5.24 3.27
C HIS A 346 -28.18 -3.77 3.69
N GLY A 347 -26.95 -3.39 4.07
CA GLY A 347 -26.59 -2.06 4.53
C GLY A 347 -26.40 -2.00 6.05
N TYR A 348 -25.38 -1.26 6.50
CA TYR A 348 -25.09 -1.11 7.92
C TYR A 348 -25.95 -0.01 8.55
N GLU A 349 -26.71 -0.36 9.59
CA GLU A 349 -27.57 0.57 10.35
C GLU A 349 -28.49 1.43 9.45
N ILE A 350 -29.22 0.78 8.55
CA ILE A 350 -30.18 1.48 7.67
C ILE A 350 -31.33 2.06 8.49
N THR A 351 -31.64 3.33 8.25
CA THR A 351 -32.69 4.11 8.93
C THR A 351 -33.86 4.42 8.00
N GLY A 352 -34.97 4.93 8.55
CA GLY A 352 -36.14 5.33 7.75
C GLY A 352 -35.80 6.45 6.76
N THR A 353 -34.88 7.35 7.14
CA THR A 353 -34.37 8.41 6.28
C THR A 353 -33.67 7.84 5.05
N ASP A 354 -32.87 6.78 5.19
CA ASP A 354 -32.18 6.14 4.07
C ASP A 354 -33.18 5.55 3.04
N VAL A 355 -34.29 4.99 3.52
CA VAL A 355 -35.37 4.46 2.67
C VAL A 355 -36.08 5.60 1.92
N LEU A 356 -36.41 6.69 2.61
CA LEU A 356 -37.08 7.85 2.02
C LEU A 356 -36.17 8.57 1.02
N ASP A 357 -34.87 8.66 1.30
CA ASP A 357 -33.87 9.23 0.39
C ASP A 357 -33.79 8.43 -0.91
N ALA A 358 -33.73 7.09 -0.82
CA ALA A 358 -33.73 6.23 -1.99
C ALA A 358 -35.04 6.35 -2.79
N TYR A 359 -36.20 6.32 -2.10
CA TYR A 359 -37.51 6.47 -2.73
C TYR A 359 -37.65 7.82 -3.47
N SER A 360 -37.27 8.90 -2.80
CA SER A 360 -37.35 10.25 -3.38
C SER A 360 -36.41 10.42 -4.58
N ALA A 361 -35.21 9.84 -4.52
CA ALA A 361 -34.27 9.84 -5.63
C ALA A 361 -34.82 9.09 -6.86
N VAL A 362 -35.44 7.92 -6.65
CA VAL A 362 -36.11 7.17 -7.73
C VAL A 362 -37.21 8.00 -8.39
N LEU A 363 -38.09 8.62 -7.60
CA LEU A 363 -39.19 9.41 -8.15
C LEU A 363 -38.70 10.64 -8.91
N LYS A 364 -37.68 11.34 -8.40
CA LYS A 364 -37.08 12.48 -9.10
C LYS A 364 -36.50 12.03 -10.44
N ALA A 365 -35.70 10.96 -10.45
CA ALA A 365 -35.08 10.43 -11.67
C ALA A 365 -36.13 9.95 -12.69
N ALA A 366 -37.17 9.26 -12.22
CA ALA A 366 -38.27 8.79 -13.08
C ALA A 366 -39.04 9.94 -13.71
N SER A 367 -39.28 11.02 -12.96
CA SER A 367 -39.91 12.23 -13.51
C SER A 367 -39.04 12.89 -14.57
N THR A 368 -37.71 12.92 -14.38
CA THR A 368 -36.79 13.49 -15.38
C THR A 368 -36.70 12.63 -16.64
N GLU A 369 -36.71 11.29 -16.49
CA GLU A 369 -36.73 10.34 -17.62
C GLU A 369 -38.05 10.40 -18.43
N GLY A 370 -39.10 11.01 -17.87
CA GLY A 370 -40.44 11.01 -18.47
C GLY A 370 -41.20 9.69 -18.27
N MET A 371 -40.82 8.88 -17.27
CA MET A 371 -41.51 7.64 -16.94
C MET A 371 -42.84 7.89 -16.23
N ASP A 372 -43.81 7.00 -16.41
CA ASP A 372 -45.05 7.04 -15.64
C ASP A 372 -44.76 6.71 -14.16
N ILE A 373 -44.89 7.72 -13.31
CA ILE A 373 -44.71 7.60 -11.86
C ILE A 373 -45.61 6.50 -11.26
N ARG A 374 -46.80 6.25 -11.82
CA ARG A 374 -47.66 5.16 -11.34
C ARG A 374 -47.02 3.79 -11.57
N GLN A 375 -46.39 3.59 -12.73
CA GLN A 375 -45.67 2.36 -13.05
C GLN A 375 -44.49 2.14 -12.10
N VAL A 376 -43.72 3.20 -11.81
CA VAL A 376 -42.59 3.13 -10.87
C VAL A 376 -43.06 2.82 -9.45
N LYS A 377 -44.14 3.45 -8.98
CA LYS A 377 -44.75 3.11 -7.69
C LYS A 377 -45.23 1.66 -7.64
N THR A 378 -45.79 1.13 -8.74
CA THR A 378 -46.18 -0.28 -8.83
C THR A 378 -44.97 -1.20 -8.70
N GLN A 379 -43.87 -0.94 -9.40
CA GLN A 379 -42.63 -1.71 -9.23
C GLN A 379 -42.11 -1.71 -7.78
N ILE A 380 -42.20 -0.57 -7.09
CA ILE A 380 -41.82 -0.46 -5.68
C ILE A 380 -42.80 -1.26 -4.79
N ARG A 381 -44.11 -1.22 -5.06
CA ARG A 381 -45.09 -2.06 -4.34
C ARG A 381 -44.82 -3.54 -4.54
N ASP A 382 -44.49 -3.98 -5.76
CA ASP A 382 -44.19 -5.38 -6.08
C ASP A 382 -42.91 -5.85 -5.35
N LEU A 383 -41.89 -4.99 -5.31
CA LEU A 383 -40.66 -5.23 -4.54
C LEU A 383 -40.97 -5.43 -3.05
N LEU A 384 -41.87 -4.63 -2.48
CA LEU A 384 -42.31 -4.76 -1.08
C LEU A 384 -43.26 -5.95 -0.86
N ALA A 385 -44.00 -6.40 -1.87
CA ALA A 385 -44.91 -7.53 -1.78
C ALA A 385 -44.17 -8.87 -1.63
N SER A 386 -42.90 -8.94 -2.05
CA SER A 386 -42.04 -10.09 -1.82
C SER A 386 -41.79 -10.37 -0.33
N THR A 387 -41.34 -11.58 0.02
CA THR A 387 -41.09 -12.04 1.40
C THR A 387 -39.66 -11.86 2.00
N PRO A 388 -38.87 -10.83 1.67
CA PRO A 388 -37.65 -10.49 2.41
C PRO A 388 -37.84 -9.91 3.83
N ALA A 389 -36.83 -10.07 4.68
CA ALA A 389 -36.82 -9.62 6.08
C ALA A 389 -36.91 -8.08 6.25
N GLY A 390 -36.38 -7.28 5.32
CA GLY A 390 -36.42 -5.81 5.37
C GLY A 390 -37.74 -5.20 4.90
N ASN A 391 -38.64 -6.00 4.31
CA ASN A 391 -39.86 -5.49 3.71
C ASN A 391 -40.85 -4.92 4.73
N GLN A 392 -40.92 -5.47 5.94
CA GLN A 392 -41.84 -4.94 6.96
C GLN A 392 -41.42 -3.55 7.44
N PHE A 393 -40.11 -3.31 7.59
CA PHE A 393 -39.56 -2.01 7.91
C PHE A 393 -39.85 -0.99 6.80
N MET A 394 -39.55 -1.34 5.54
CA MET A 394 -39.81 -0.46 4.40
C MET A 394 -41.30 -0.18 4.17
N LYS A 395 -42.17 -1.17 4.38
CA LYS A 395 -43.64 -0.99 4.31
C LYS A 395 -44.13 0.07 5.28
N THR A 396 -43.64 0.03 6.53
CA THR A 396 -44.00 1.04 7.54
C THR A 396 -43.54 2.43 7.13
N VAL A 397 -42.32 2.56 6.61
CA VAL A 397 -41.75 3.86 6.20
C VAL A 397 -42.46 4.43 4.97
N LEU A 398 -42.83 3.58 3.99
CA LEU A 398 -43.39 4.02 2.70
C LEU A 398 -44.92 3.99 2.63
N ALA A 399 -45.61 3.60 3.71
CA ALA A 399 -47.07 3.42 3.74
C ALA A 399 -47.84 4.63 3.21
N HIS A 400 -47.49 5.84 3.65
CA HIS A 400 -48.17 7.07 3.24
C HIS A 400 -47.85 7.52 1.81
N HIS A 401 -46.73 7.08 1.24
CA HIS A 401 -46.27 7.50 -0.09
C HIS A 401 -46.80 6.61 -1.23
N LEU A 402 -47.14 5.36 -0.91
CA LEU A 402 -47.63 4.34 -1.86
C LEU A 402 -49.15 4.15 -1.84
N ALA A 403 -49.88 4.86 -0.97
CA ALA A 403 -51.33 4.76 -0.76
C ALA A 403 -52.21 5.38 -1.88
N VAL A 404 -51.63 5.69 -3.05
CA VAL A 404 -52.34 6.24 -4.22
C VAL A 404 -51.94 5.49 -5.47
#